data_AF-A0A6P2AI09-F1
#
_entry.id   AF-A0A6P2AI09-F1
#
_cell.length_a   1.000
_cell.length_b   1.000
_cell.length_c   1.000
_cell.angle_alpha   90.00
_cell.angle_beta   90.00
_cell.angle_gamma   90.00
#
_symmetry.space_group_name_H-M   'P 1'
#
loop_
_entity.id
_entity.type
_entity.pdbx_description
1 polymer ?
#
loop_
_entity_poly.entity_id
_entity_poly.type
_entity_poly.pdbx_seq_one_letter_code
_entity_poly.pdbx_strand_id
1 'polypeptide(L)'
;MSKLSTLLVAVRKISSPIPRSQFPEDKIEAIAQLILAVEGLINPLVLRRTSLESFEVISGHLEYYAAVRAREIDLRKGEMINAYVLEGENEEILEQQVELLRFVTNTENNSDSNNDGRLNNLENRLETRFKELQEQQKSLKLDLEKKLTELETRLPERVEPLAAFNQWDGDTLSKKLRKLGINTKQALTITEAIINERPFDSLTAIVDRVKIPRGNKTIKAINERKMLEIIDNW
;
A
#
# COMPACT_ATOMS: atom_id res chain seq x y z
N MET A 1 20.91 42.19 9.38
CA MET A 1 21.00 40.71 9.39
C MET A 1 20.38 40.22 10.68
N SER A 2 19.16 39.69 10.63
CA SER A 2 18.59 39.09 11.83
C SER A 2 19.12 37.67 12.02
N LYS A 3 19.59 37.36 13.22
CA LYS A 3 20.29 36.12 13.56
C LYS A 3 19.51 35.38 14.65
N LEU A 4 19.51 34.04 14.59
CA LEU A 4 19.07 33.20 15.71
C LEU A 4 19.93 33.53 16.94
N SER A 5 19.29 33.96 18.03
CA SER A 5 20.00 34.32 19.27
C SER A 5 19.74 33.28 20.36
N THR A 6 20.80 32.78 20.99
CA THR A 6 20.71 31.92 22.18
C THR A 6 20.83 32.78 23.43
N LEU A 7 19.78 32.81 24.25
CA LEU A 7 19.71 33.66 25.44
C LEU A 7 19.18 32.88 26.64
N LEU A 8 19.57 33.32 27.84
CA LEU A 8 18.85 33.01 29.07
C LEU A 8 17.72 34.03 29.24
N VAL A 9 16.49 33.55 29.29
CA VAL A 9 15.29 34.38 29.38
C VAL A 9 14.60 34.14 30.72
N ALA A 10 14.15 35.22 31.36
CA ALA A 10 13.41 35.11 32.61
C ALA A 10 12.03 34.50 32.34
N VAL A 11 11.65 33.43 33.05
CA VAL A 11 10.38 32.72 32.85
C VAL A 11 9.18 33.65 32.97
N ARG A 12 9.23 34.62 33.89
CA ARG A 12 8.17 35.63 34.09
C ARG A 12 7.91 36.54 32.88
N LYS A 13 8.85 36.61 31.93
CA LYS A 13 8.77 37.42 30.70
C LYS A 13 8.20 36.62 29.53
N ILE A 14 7.89 35.35 29.72
CA ILE A 14 7.46 34.43 28.66
C ILE A 14 5.97 34.12 28.83
N SER A 15 5.22 34.13 27.73
CA SER A 15 3.82 33.70 27.65
C SER A 15 3.62 32.57 26.65
N SER A 16 2.69 31.66 26.93
CA SER A 16 2.26 30.63 25.99
C SER A 16 0.85 30.92 25.49
N PRO A 17 0.58 30.87 24.17
CA PRO A 17 -0.77 30.96 23.61
C PRO A 17 -1.60 29.69 23.86
N ILE A 18 -0.95 28.57 24.14
CA ILE A 18 -1.61 27.28 24.42
C ILE A 18 -1.89 27.14 25.91
N PRO A 19 -3.11 26.81 26.36
CA PRO A 19 -3.45 26.66 27.78
C PRO A 19 -2.71 25.50 28.48
N ARG A 20 -2.32 25.71 29.75
CA ARG A 20 -1.69 24.68 30.61
C ARG A 20 -2.49 23.38 30.68
N SER A 21 -3.82 23.48 30.66
CA SER A 21 -4.72 22.33 30.77
C SER A 21 -4.61 21.32 29.62
N GLN A 22 -3.93 21.66 28.52
CA GLN A 22 -3.66 20.72 27.43
C GLN A 22 -2.50 19.75 27.71
N PHE A 23 -1.79 19.95 28.82
CA PHE A 23 -0.58 19.20 29.16
C PHE A 23 -0.79 18.36 30.44
N PRO A 24 -0.26 17.13 30.49
CA PRO A 24 -0.35 16.29 31.68
C PRO A 24 0.43 16.90 32.87
N GLU A 25 -0.25 17.07 34.01
CA GLU A 25 0.31 17.73 35.19
C GLU A 25 1.47 16.94 35.82
N ASP A 26 1.41 15.61 35.78
CA ASP A 26 2.46 14.70 36.21
C ASP A 26 3.74 14.89 35.39
N LYS A 27 3.63 15.07 34.07
CA LYS A 27 4.76 15.38 33.19
C LYS A 27 5.34 16.77 33.49
N ILE A 28 4.49 17.78 33.73
CA ILE A 28 4.94 19.13 34.09
C ILE A 28 5.79 19.09 35.37
N GLU A 29 5.30 18.42 36.42
CA GLU A 29 6.01 18.29 37.69
C GLU A 29 7.33 17.52 37.52
N ALA A 30 7.31 16.39 36.79
CA ALA A 30 8.51 15.60 36.56
C ALA A 30 9.61 16.40 35.82
N ILE A 31 9.25 17.12 34.76
CA ILE A 31 10.19 17.97 34.01
C ILE A 31 10.67 19.14 34.87
N ALA A 32 9.80 19.75 35.68
CA ALA A 32 10.18 20.85 36.58
C ALA A 32 11.30 20.44 37.55
N GLN A 33 11.21 19.24 38.14
CA GLN A 33 12.26 18.70 39.01
C GLN A 33 13.59 18.50 38.24
N LEU A 34 13.52 18.03 36.99
CA LEU A 34 14.71 17.87 36.14
C LEU A 34 15.33 19.23 35.77
N ILE A 35 14.50 20.25 35.49
CA ILE A 35 14.97 21.63 35.26
C ILE A 35 15.72 22.13 36.50
N LEU A 36 15.20 21.90 37.71
CA LEU A 36 15.86 22.32 38.95
C LEU A 36 17.16 21.56 39.23
N ALA A 37 17.27 20.31 38.76
CA ALA A 37 18.46 19.50 38.92
C ALA A 37 19.63 19.96 38.04
N VAL A 38 19.34 20.43 36.82
CA VAL A 38 20.34 20.84 35.83
C VAL A 38 20.40 22.36 35.62
N GLU A 39 19.47 23.11 36.24
CA GLU A 39 19.29 24.56 36.12
C GLU A 39 19.10 25.01 34.66
N GLY A 40 18.35 24.22 33.87
CA GLY A 40 18.10 24.51 32.47
C GLY A 40 17.34 23.42 31.73
N LEU A 41 17.11 23.66 30.44
CA LEU A 41 16.46 22.73 29.52
C LEU A 41 17.48 22.15 28.54
N ILE A 42 17.49 20.83 28.35
CA ILE A 42 18.29 20.20 27.30
C ILE A 42 17.79 20.59 25.90
N ASN A 43 16.48 20.83 25.78
CA ASN A 43 15.82 21.33 24.59
C ASN A 43 15.37 22.78 24.85
N PRO A 44 16.17 23.80 24.47
CA PRO A 44 15.87 25.21 24.75
C PRO A 44 14.50 25.60 24.17
N LEU A 45 13.76 26.51 24.79
CA LEU A 45 12.50 27.01 24.21
C LEU A 45 12.76 27.74 22.89
N VAL A 46 11.78 27.75 21.98
CA VAL A 46 11.80 28.67 20.84
C VAL A 46 10.78 29.76 21.08
N LEU A 47 11.27 31.00 21.11
CA LEU A 47 10.50 32.16 21.50
C LEU A 47 10.48 33.21 20.40
N ARG A 48 9.31 33.83 20.20
CA ARG A 48 9.12 35.07 19.47
C ARG A 48 9.30 36.24 20.42
N ARG A 49 10.11 37.23 20.07
CA ARG A 49 10.13 38.50 20.82
C ARG A 49 8.88 39.33 20.47
N THR A 50 8.03 39.60 21.46
CA THR A 50 6.82 40.44 21.27
C THR A 50 7.04 41.89 21.70
N SER A 51 7.98 42.15 22.61
CA SER A 51 8.43 43.51 22.97
C SER A 51 9.88 43.50 23.45
N LEU A 52 10.40 44.64 23.93
CA LEU A 52 11.74 44.72 24.50
C LEU A 52 11.97 43.71 25.65
N GLU A 53 10.92 43.39 26.41
CA GLU A 53 11.00 42.56 27.61
C GLU A 53 9.99 41.41 27.66
N SER A 54 9.28 41.12 26.57
CA SER A 54 8.29 40.03 26.54
C SER A 54 8.51 39.10 25.36
N PHE A 55 8.25 37.82 25.62
CA PHE A 55 8.46 36.74 24.68
C PHE A 55 7.23 35.82 24.65
N GLU A 56 6.94 35.28 23.48
CA GLU A 56 5.88 34.30 23.28
C GLU A 56 6.48 32.96 22.84
N VAL A 57 5.96 31.85 23.36
CA VAL A 57 6.41 30.51 22.98
C VAL A 57 5.88 30.15 21.59
N ILE A 58 6.80 29.81 20.68
CA ILE A 58 6.49 29.18 19.38
C ILE A 58 6.57 27.65 19.50
N SER A 59 7.57 27.15 20.23
CA SER A 59 7.79 25.71 20.43
C SER A 59 8.33 25.41 21.82
N GLY A 60 7.86 24.30 22.39
CA GLY A 60 8.18 23.88 23.75
C GLY A 60 7.18 24.34 24.81
N HIS A 61 5.87 24.28 24.50
CA HIS A 61 4.81 24.75 25.42
C HIS A 61 4.73 23.92 26.72
N LEU A 62 4.97 22.59 26.64
CA LEU A 62 5.04 21.73 27.84
C LEU A 62 6.23 22.14 28.71
N GLU A 63 7.39 22.33 28.09
CA GLU A 63 8.64 22.73 28.73
C GLU A 63 8.52 24.12 29.36
N TYR A 64 7.80 25.04 28.72
CA TYR A 64 7.46 26.34 29.31
C TYR A 64 6.66 26.18 30.61
N TYR A 65 5.61 25.36 30.62
CA TYR A 65 4.83 25.14 31.84
C TYR A 65 5.63 24.43 32.93
N ALA A 66 6.52 23.51 32.56
CA ALA A 66 7.47 22.92 33.49
C ALA A 66 8.45 23.95 34.05
N ALA A 67 8.91 24.91 33.25
CA ALA A 67 9.78 26.01 33.71
C ALA A 67 9.04 26.96 34.67
N VAL A 68 7.77 27.28 34.39
CA VAL A 68 6.90 28.03 35.32
C VAL A 68 6.79 27.27 36.64
N ARG A 69 6.56 25.96 36.58
CA ARG A 69 6.47 25.11 37.77
C ARG A 69 7.79 25.02 38.55
N ALA A 70 8.92 24.90 37.87
CA ALA A 70 10.25 24.91 38.48
C ALA A 70 10.49 26.23 39.24
N ARG A 71 10.11 27.36 38.65
CA ARG A 71 10.19 28.68 39.28
C ARG A 71 9.30 28.82 40.53
N GLU A 72 8.11 28.20 40.52
CA GLU A 72 7.23 28.17 41.71
C GLU A 72 7.85 27.38 42.87
N ILE A 73 8.62 26.33 42.56
CA ILE A 73 9.27 25.46 43.56
C ILE A 73 10.53 26.12 44.13
N ASP A 74 11.44 26.57 43.27
CA ASP A 74 12.66 27.28 43.66
C ASP A 74 12.96 28.42 42.67
N LEU A 75 12.70 29.65 43.12
CA LEU A 75 12.92 30.86 42.33
C LEU A 75 14.38 31.00 41.89
N ARG A 76 15.35 30.65 42.73
CA ARG A 76 16.77 30.93 42.42
C ARG A 76 17.26 30.08 41.25
N LYS A 77 16.76 28.85 41.16
CA LYS A 77 17.13 27.88 40.12
C LYS A 77 16.21 27.92 38.91
N GLY A 78 14.95 28.29 39.09
CA GLY A 78 13.93 28.30 38.04
C GLY A 78 13.65 29.67 37.41
N GLU A 79 14.29 30.77 37.83
CA GLU A 79 13.98 32.11 37.30
C GLU A 79 14.35 32.27 35.81
N MET A 80 15.44 31.63 35.36
CA MET A 80 16.00 31.79 34.02
C MET A 80 16.05 30.46 33.29
N ILE A 81 15.71 30.46 32.01
CA ILE A 81 15.79 29.28 31.13
C ILE A 81 16.44 29.62 29.81
N ASN A 82 17.15 28.66 29.25
CA ASN A 82 17.78 28.80 27.95
C ASN A 82 16.75 28.71 26.82
N ALA A 83 16.86 29.62 25.86
CA ALA A 83 15.95 29.73 24.74
C ALA A 83 16.66 30.22 23.47
N TYR A 84 16.10 29.83 22.33
CA TYR A 84 16.32 30.44 21.04
C TYR A 84 15.28 31.54 20.84
N VAL A 85 15.74 32.78 20.66
CA VAL A 85 14.88 33.93 20.39
C VAL A 85 14.92 34.25 18.90
N LEU A 86 13.75 34.23 18.27
CA LEU A 86 13.54 34.65 16.89
C LEU A 86 13.36 36.17 16.85
N GLU A 87 14.08 36.82 15.96
CA GLU A 87 14.00 38.26 15.71
C GLU A 87 13.92 38.48 14.18
N GLY A 88 13.14 39.47 13.73
CA GLY A 88 13.21 40.03 12.37
C GLY A 88 12.78 39.13 11.21
N GLU A 89 13.28 39.44 10.01
CA GLU A 89 12.83 38.97 8.69
C GLU A 89 12.99 37.46 8.40
N ASN A 90 13.71 36.70 9.25
CA ASN A 90 13.99 35.27 9.04
C ASN A 90 13.06 34.35 9.84
N GLU A 91 12.01 34.90 10.43
CA GLU A 91 11.07 34.17 11.28
C GLU A 91 10.45 32.96 10.57
N GLU A 92 9.99 33.14 9.33
CA GLU A 92 9.37 32.07 8.53
C GLU A 92 10.34 30.89 8.28
N ILE A 93 11.62 31.18 8.00
CA ILE A 93 12.64 30.14 7.78
C ILE A 93 12.94 29.37 9.07
N LEU A 94 12.93 30.07 10.21
CA LEU A 94 13.20 29.46 11.51
C LEU A 94 11.99 28.67 12.01
N GLU A 95 10.76 29.10 11.70
CA GLU A 95 9.55 28.33 11.92
C GLU A 95 9.55 27.02 11.11
N GLN A 96 9.96 27.06 9.85
CA GLN A 96 10.14 25.84 9.04
C GLN A 96 11.18 24.88 9.65
N GLN A 97 12.28 25.39 10.20
CA GLN A 97 13.25 24.55 10.90
C GLN A 97 12.67 23.93 12.18
N VAL A 98 11.87 24.69 12.92
CA VAL A 98 11.16 24.19 14.10
C VAL A 98 10.18 23.09 13.71
N GLU A 99 9.42 23.29 12.64
CA GLU A 99 8.47 22.30 12.12
C GLU A 99 9.18 20.98 11.77
N LEU A 100 10.25 21.06 10.98
CA LEU A 100 10.96 19.87 10.50
C LEU A 100 11.79 19.15 11.58
N LEU A 101 12.39 19.90 12.52
CA LEU A 101 13.36 19.33 13.46
C LEU A 101 12.78 19.02 14.84
N ARG A 102 11.72 19.73 15.28
CA ARG A 102 11.15 19.54 16.62
C ARG A 102 9.90 18.66 16.67
N PHE A 103 9.17 18.53 15.57
CA PHE A 103 7.96 17.69 15.56
C PHE A 103 8.22 16.19 15.31
N VAL A 104 9.48 15.77 15.14
CA VAL A 104 9.85 14.36 15.03
C VAL A 104 9.49 13.55 16.29
N THR A 105 9.27 14.20 17.44
CA THR A 105 8.98 13.52 18.72
C THR A 105 7.49 13.36 19.05
N ASN A 106 6.57 13.87 18.23
CA ASN A 106 5.12 13.74 18.49
C ASN A 106 4.43 12.61 17.72
N THR A 107 5.21 11.77 17.03
CA THR A 107 4.72 10.48 16.55
C THR A 107 5.22 9.40 17.52
N GLU A 108 4.28 8.91 18.33
CA GLU A 108 4.38 7.72 19.20
C GLU A 108 4.82 7.93 20.67
N ASN A 109 3.83 7.83 21.55
CA ASN A 109 3.99 7.58 22.97
C ASN A 109 4.78 6.27 23.23
N ASN A 110 5.96 6.41 23.85
CA ASN A 110 6.65 5.51 24.78
C ASN A 110 8.12 5.21 24.39
N SER A 111 9.05 5.85 25.09
CA SER A 111 10.42 5.35 25.17
C SER A 111 11.09 5.67 26.51
N ASP A 112 10.79 4.85 27.53
CA ASP A 112 11.77 4.49 28.55
C ASP A 112 13.04 3.96 27.88
N SER A 113 14.16 4.65 28.11
CA SER A 113 15.38 4.11 28.70
C SER A 113 15.77 2.65 28.37
N ASN A 114 15.71 2.23 27.10
CA ASN A 114 16.29 0.97 26.64
C ASN A 114 16.48 0.97 25.12
N ASN A 115 17.00 2.05 24.54
CA ASN A 115 17.02 2.21 23.09
C ASN A 115 17.85 1.12 22.39
N ASP A 116 18.98 0.69 22.95
CA ASP A 116 19.79 -0.35 22.28
C ASP A 116 19.17 -1.76 22.40
N GLY A 117 18.56 -2.08 23.55
CA GLY A 117 17.85 -3.36 23.72
C GLY A 117 16.51 -3.41 22.97
N ARG A 118 15.83 -2.26 22.81
CA ARG A 118 14.58 -2.16 22.04
C ARG A 118 14.84 -2.14 20.54
N LEU A 119 15.92 -1.53 20.08
CA LEU A 119 16.32 -1.56 18.66
C LEU A 119 16.65 -2.99 18.22
N ASN A 120 17.45 -3.73 18.99
CA ASN A 120 17.75 -5.14 18.66
C ASN A 120 16.49 -6.03 18.70
N ASN A 121 15.56 -5.78 19.63
CA ASN A 121 14.28 -6.50 19.66
C ASN A 121 13.36 -6.09 18.51
N LEU A 122 13.37 -4.83 18.07
CA LEU A 122 12.67 -4.38 16.88
C LEU A 122 13.26 -5.03 15.64
N GLU A 123 14.59 -5.08 15.51
CA GLU A 123 15.29 -5.66 14.38
C GLU A 123 14.98 -7.16 14.26
N ASN A 124 15.07 -7.90 15.36
CA ASN A 124 14.67 -9.31 15.41
C ASN A 124 13.19 -9.53 15.05
N ARG A 125 12.29 -8.65 15.54
CA ARG A 125 10.86 -8.74 15.25
C ARG A 125 10.55 -8.38 13.80
N LEU A 126 11.21 -7.37 13.25
CA LEU A 126 11.10 -6.96 11.85
C LEU A 126 11.61 -8.07 10.93
N GLU A 127 12.74 -8.68 11.25
CA GLU A 127 13.29 -9.77 10.45
C GLU A 127 12.38 -11.01 10.50
N THR A 128 11.78 -11.31 11.66
CA THR A 128 10.79 -12.37 11.79
C THR A 128 9.54 -12.08 10.95
N ARG A 129 9.01 -10.85 11.02
CA ARG A 129 7.85 -10.44 10.21
C ARG A 129 8.15 -10.43 8.71
N PHE A 130 9.37 -10.07 8.32
CA PHE A 130 9.80 -10.09 6.94
C PHE A 130 9.86 -11.53 6.40
N LYS A 131 10.44 -12.45 7.18
CA LYS A 131 10.45 -13.88 6.85
C LYS A 131 9.03 -14.44 6.73
N GLU A 132 8.16 -14.11 7.69
CA GLU A 132 6.75 -14.54 7.67
C GLU A 132 6.00 -14.01 6.44
N LEU A 133 6.17 -12.72 6.09
CA LEU A 133 5.58 -12.13 4.89
C LEU A 133 6.10 -12.77 3.60
N GLN A 134 7.40 -13.06 3.55
CA GLN A 134 8.02 -13.71 2.39
C GLN A 134 7.50 -15.14 2.21
N GLU A 135 7.32 -15.87 3.31
CA GLU A 135 6.74 -17.21 3.30
C GLU A 135 5.26 -17.20 2.92
N GLN A 136 4.49 -16.22 3.44
CA GLN A 136 3.11 -15.97 3.03
C GLN A 136 3.01 -15.67 1.53
N GLN A 137 3.85 -14.79 0.98
CA GLN A 137 3.87 -14.52 -0.46
C GLN A 137 4.16 -15.78 -1.27
N LYS A 138 5.13 -16.59 -0.84
CA LYS A 138 5.45 -17.86 -1.51
C LYS A 138 4.26 -18.82 -1.49
N SER A 139 3.59 -18.93 -0.35
CA SER A 139 2.41 -19.80 -0.21
C SER A 139 1.22 -19.33 -1.06
N LEU A 140 0.95 -18.02 -1.11
CA LEU A 140 -0.10 -17.43 -1.94
C LEU A 140 0.18 -17.63 -3.42
N LYS A 141 1.43 -17.44 -3.85
CA LYS A 141 1.84 -17.72 -5.23
C LYS A 141 1.59 -19.18 -5.59
N LEU A 142 1.96 -20.11 -4.72
CA LEU A 142 1.76 -21.54 -4.94
C LEU A 142 0.27 -21.91 -4.96
N ASP A 143 -0.56 -21.32 -4.09
CA ASP A 143 -2.01 -21.51 -4.09
C ASP A 143 -2.67 -20.94 -5.35
N LEU A 144 -2.21 -19.77 -5.82
CA LEU A 144 -2.64 -19.19 -7.09
C LEU A 144 -2.27 -20.07 -8.28
N GLU A 145 -1.04 -20.60 -8.33
CA GLU A 145 -0.61 -21.53 -9.38
C GLU A 145 -1.45 -22.81 -9.36
N LYS A 146 -1.78 -23.34 -8.18
CA LYS A 146 -2.70 -24.49 -8.04
C LYS A 146 -4.11 -24.16 -8.53
N LYS A 147 -4.65 -23.00 -8.18
CA LYS A 147 -5.97 -22.56 -8.65
C LYS A 147 -6.00 -22.31 -10.15
N LEU A 148 -4.92 -21.76 -10.72
CA LEU A 148 -4.78 -21.59 -12.16
C LEU A 148 -4.77 -22.94 -12.87
N THR A 149 -3.98 -23.91 -12.39
CA THR A 149 -3.96 -25.26 -12.99
C THR A 149 -5.30 -26.00 -12.83
N GLU A 150 -6.00 -25.83 -11.71
CA GLU A 150 -7.36 -26.36 -11.53
C GLU A 150 -8.38 -25.67 -12.45
N LEU A 151 -8.25 -24.37 -12.72
CA LEU A 151 -9.09 -23.67 -13.68
C LEU A 151 -8.77 -24.08 -15.11
N GLU A 152 -7.50 -24.19 -15.48
CA GLU A 152 -7.04 -24.67 -16.79
C GLU A 152 -7.58 -26.08 -17.09
N THR A 153 -7.62 -26.97 -16.09
CA THR A 153 -8.20 -28.32 -16.26
C THR A 153 -9.73 -28.34 -16.34
N ARG A 154 -10.41 -27.31 -15.82
CA ARG A 154 -11.88 -27.15 -15.87
C ARG A 154 -12.36 -26.37 -17.08
N LEU A 155 -11.51 -25.54 -17.67
CA LEU A 155 -11.78 -24.88 -18.93
C LEU A 155 -11.61 -25.93 -20.04
N PRO A 156 -12.65 -26.23 -20.84
CA PRO A 156 -12.40 -26.95 -22.08
C PRO A 156 -11.38 -26.14 -22.88
N GLU A 157 -10.29 -26.76 -23.32
CA GLU A 157 -9.33 -26.14 -24.24
C GLU A 157 -10.13 -25.47 -25.36
N ARG A 158 -10.20 -24.13 -25.33
CA ARG A 158 -10.84 -23.33 -26.38
C ARG A 158 -9.93 -23.38 -27.58
N VAL A 159 -10.12 -24.39 -28.41
CA VAL A 159 -9.35 -24.54 -29.64
C VAL A 159 -10.10 -23.75 -30.68
N GLU A 160 -9.42 -22.81 -31.34
CA GLU A 160 -10.02 -22.07 -32.45
C GLU A 160 -10.65 -23.06 -33.43
N PRO A 161 -11.97 -23.01 -33.68
CA PRO A 161 -12.67 -24.03 -34.44
C PRO A 161 -12.05 -24.26 -35.82
N LEU A 162 -11.51 -23.22 -36.45
CA LEU A 162 -10.82 -23.31 -37.73
C LEU A 162 -9.54 -24.17 -37.64
N ALA A 163 -8.74 -23.97 -36.60
CA ALA A 163 -7.56 -24.80 -36.34
C ALA A 163 -7.97 -26.25 -36.03
N ALA A 164 -9.00 -26.44 -35.22
CA ALA A 164 -9.56 -27.77 -34.93
C ALA A 164 -10.01 -28.49 -36.21
N PHE A 165 -10.73 -27.81 -37.11
CA PHE A 165 -11.19 -28.40 -38.37
C PHE A 165 -10.06 -28.76 -39.32
N ASN A 166 -8.92 -28.06 -39.29
CA ASN A 166 -7.75 -28.35 -40.12
C ASN A 166 -6.82 -29.41 -39.51
N GLN A 167 -6.70 -29.46 -38.18
CA GLN A 167 -5.64 -30.22 -37.49
C GLN A 167 -6.13 -31.49 -36.80
N TRP A 168 -7.37 -31.55 -36.29
CA TRP A 168 -7.83 -32.72 -35.54
C TRP A 168 -7.97 -33.95 -36.42
N ASP A 169 -7.68 -35.11 -35.87
CA ASP A 169 -7.93 -36.40 -36.51
C ASP A 169 -9.43 -36.74 -36.54
N GLY A 170 -9.81 -37.70 -37.38
CA GLY A 170 -11.22 -38.04 -37.57
C GLY A 170 -11.92 -38.55 -36.32
N ASP A 171 -11.22 -39.28 -35.45
CA ASP A 171 -11.84 -39.79 -34.23
C ASP A 171 -12.13 -38.64 -33.24
N THR A 172 -11.16 -37.74 -33.03
CA THR A 172 -11.34 -36.55 -32.17
C THR A 172 -12.43 -35.62 -32.69
N LEU A 173 -12.45 -35.34 -33.99
CA LEU A 173 -13.47 -34.50 -34.62
C LEU A 173 -14.86 -35.13 -34.50
N SER A 174 -15.00 -36.43 -34.75
CA SER A 174 -16.28 -37.14 -34.64
C SER A 174 -16.81 -37.16 -33.20
N LYS A 175 -15.93 -37.28 -32.19
CA LYS A 175 -16.29 -37.26 -30.77
C LYS A 175 -16.83 -35.88 -30.36
N LYS A 176 -16.17 -34.80 -30.82
CA LYS A 176 -16.60 -33.43 -30.53
C LYS A 176 -17.89 -33.04 -31.24
N LEU A 177 -18.09 -33.49 -32.49
CA LEU A 177 -19.37 -33.32 -33.21
C LEU A 177 -20.53 -34.08 -32.53
N ARG A 178 -20.28 -35.28 -32.00
CA ARG A 178 -21.28 -36.05 -31.21
C ARG A 178 -21.70 -35.34 -29.93
N LYS A 179 -20.77 -34.69 -29.23
CA LYS A 179 -21.08 -33.89 -28.03
C LYS A 179 -22.04 -32.73 -28.30
N LEU A 180 -22.16 -32.29 -29.55
CA LEU A 180 -23.10 -31.25 -30.00
C LEU A 180 -24.46 -31.83 -30.45
N GLY A 181 -24.74 -33.10 -30.17
CA GLY A 181 -26.03 -33.74 -30.49
C GLY A 181 -26.15 -34.24 -31.94
N ILE A 182 -25.05 -34.34 -32.70
CA ILE A 182 -25.05 -34.97 -34.03
C ILE A 182 -25.00 -36.50 -33.87
N ASN A 183 -25.91 -37.21 -34.56
CA ASN A 183 -25.96 -38.67 -34.52
C ASN A 183 -24.65 -39.30 -35.03
N THR A 184 -24.18 -40.38 -34.40
CA THR A 184 -22.94 -41.09 -34.70
C THR A 184 -22.69 -41.35 -36.19
N LYS A 185 -23.70 -41.83 -36.94
CA LYS A 185 -23.54 -42.08 -38.39
C LYS A 185 -23.30 -40.79 -39.18
N GLN A 186 -24.02 -39.73 -38.82
CA GLN A 186 -23.89 -38.42 -39.46
C GLN A 186 -22.56 -37.75 -39.10
N ALA A 187 -22.14 -37.85 -37.83
CA ALA A 187 -20.86 -37.32 -37.37
C ALA A 187 -19.69 -37.93 -38.16
N LEU A 188 -19.68 -39.24 -38.40
CA LEU A 188 -18.67 -39.90 -39.21
C LEU A 188 -18.67 -39.39 -40.66
N THR A 189 -19.84 -39.30 -41.31
CA THR A 189 -19.92 -38.80 -42.69
C THR A 189 -19.51 -37.34 -42.83
N ILE A 190 -19.80 -36.51 -41.82
CA ILE A 190 -19.39 -35.10 -41.79
C ILE A 190 -17.88 -35.01 -41.59
N THR A 191 -17.33 -35.81 -40.66
CA THR A 191 -15.88 -35.88 -40.41
C THR A 191 -15.12 -36.29 -41.67
N GLU A 192 -15.56 -37.33 -42.39
CA GLU A 192 -14.93 -37.76 -43.65
C GLU A 192 -14.96 -36.65 -44.70
N ALA A 193 -16.13 -36.00 -44.86
CA ALA A 193 -16.26 -34.88 -45.79
C ALA A 193 -15.36 -33.69 -45.44
N ILE A 194 -15.18 -33.41 -44.14
CA ILE A 194 -14.27 -32.34 -43.67
C ILE A 194 -12.82 -32.71 -43.98
N ILE A 195 -12.39 -33.93 -43.66
CA ILE A 195 -11.00 -34.37 -43.87
C ILE A 195 -10.64 -34.32 -45.37
N ASN A 196 -11.56 -34.71 -46.24
CA ASN A 196 -11.34 -34.71 -47.70
C ASN A 196 -11.23 -33.30 -48.31
N GLU A 197 -11.85 -32.29 -47.70
CA GLU A 197 -11.90 -30.91 -48.22
C GLU A 197 -10.84 -29.99 -47.60
N ARG A 198 -10.04 -30.48 -46.65
CA ARG A 198 -8.93 -29.72 -46.05
C ARG A 198 -7.90 -29.29 -47.10
N PRO A 199 -7.19 -28.16 -46.88
CA PRO A 199 -7.35 -27.22 -45.79
C PRO A 199 -8.47 -26.19 -46.04
N PHE A 200 -8.91 -25.54 -44.95
CA PHE A 200 -9.87 -24.44 -44.98
C PHE A 200 -9.22 -23.14 -44.52
N ASP A 201 -9.45 -22.06 -45.26
CA ASP A 201 -8.94 -20.72 -44.92
C ASP A 201 -9.89 -19.94 -43.99
N SER A 202 -11.16 -20.37 -43.89
CA SER A 202 -12.17 -19.73 -43.06
C SER A 202 -13.27 -20.71 -42.65
N LEU A 203 -14.02 -20.38 -41.58
CA LEU A 203 -15.20 -21.15 -41.17
C LEU A 203 -16.33 -21.09 -42.20
N THR A 204 -16.42 -20.02 -42.99
CA THR A 204 -17.38 -19.91 -44.10
C THR A 204 -17.04 -20.90 -45.22
N ALA A 205 -15.76 -21.11 -45.52
CA ALA A 205 -15.33 -22.11 -46.49
C ALA A 205 -15.75 -23.53 -46.09
N ILE A 206 -15.79 -23.84 -44.79
CA ILE A 206 -16.25 -25.13 -44.27
C ILE A 206 -17.76 -25.30 -44.53
N VAL A 207 -18.56 -24.29 -44.23
CA VAL A 207 -20.03 -24.31 -44.45
C VAL A 207 -20.38 -24.50 -45.93
N ASP A 208 -19.59 -23.90 -46.83
CA ASP A 208 -19.90 -23.91 -48.27
C ASP A 208 -19.31 -25.09 -49.03
N ARG A 209 -18.11 -25.56 -48.66
CA ARG A 209 -17.40 -26.64 -49.36
C ARG A 209 -17.79 -28.02 -48.84
N VAL A 210 -18.02 -28.18 -47.53
CA VAL A 210 -18.30 -29.49 -46.95
C VAL A 210 -19.78 -29.84 -47.17
N LYS A 211 -20.02 -30.81 -48.07
CA LYS A 211 -21.37 -31.29 -48.43
C LYS A 211 -21.48 -32.79 -48.22
N ILE A 212 -22.64 -33.23 -47.72
CA ILE A 212 -22.96 -34.65 -47.53
C ILE A 212 -24.17 -35.06 -48.38
N PRO A 213 -24.22 -36.30 -48.89
CA PRO A 213 -25.38 -36.82 -49.61
C PRO A 213 -26.53 -37.11 -48.65
N ARG A 214 -27.74 -36.62 -48.98
CA ARG A 214 -28.99 -36.95 -48.28
C ARG A 214 -30.05 -37.32 -49.31
N GLY A 215 -30.17 -38.61 -49.60
CA GLY A 215 -30.99 -39.11 -50.72
C GLY A 215 -30.40 -38.68 -52.07
N ASN A 216 -31.24 -38.14 -52.98
CA ASN A 216 -30.80 -37.68 -54.32
C ASN A 216 -30.21 -36.26 -54.33
N LYS A 217 -30.00 -35.62 -53.17
CA LYS A 217 -29.51 -34.24 -53.07
C LYS A 217 -28.28 -34.16 -52.17
N THR A 218 -27.35 -33.27 -52.51
CA THR A 218 -26.25 -32.88 -51.63
C THR A 218 -26.70 -31.70 -50.78
N ILE A 219 -26.44 -31.77 -49.48
CA ILE A 219 -26.75 -30.69 -48.53
C ILE A 219 -25.48 -30.26 -47.79
N LYS A 220 -25.45 -29.03 -47.28
CA LYS A 220 -24.37 -28.56 -46.40
C LYS A 220 -24.21 -29.50 -45.21
N ALA A 221 -22.99 -29.92 -44.94
CA ALA A 221 -22.67 -30.85 -43.87
C ALA A 221 -22.85 -30.21 -42.48
N ILE A 222 -22.47 -28.94 -42.37
CA ILE A 222 -22.67 -28.08 -41.20
C ILE A 222 -23.31 -26.79 -41.72
N ASN A 223 -24.46 -26.41 -41.16
CA ASN A 223 -25.10 -25.14 -41.50
C ASN A 223 -24.57 -24.00 -40.60
N GLU A 224 -24.89 -22.76 -40.96
CA GLU A 224 -24.39 -21.55 -40.31
C GLU A 224 -24.75 -21.53 -38.81
N ARG A 225 -25.99 -21.95 -38.47
CA ARG A 225 -26.44 -22.05 -37.08
C ARG A 225 -25.61 -23.06 -36.28
N LYS A 226 -25.34 -24.25 -36.86
CA LYS A 226 -24.56 -25.29 -36.19
C LYS A 226 -23.09 -24.89 -36.09
N MET A 227 -22.57 -24.11 -37.03
CA MET A 227 -21.23 -23.53 -36.96
C MET A 227 -21.10 -22.54 -35.80
N LEU A 228 -22.13 -21.72 -35.53
CA LEU A 228 -22.17 -20.87 -34.33
C LEU A 228 -22.18 -21.70 -33.05
N GLU A 229 -22.99 -22.77 -32.99
CA GLU A 229 -22.97 -23.70 -31.85
C GLU A 229 -21.60 -24.37 -31.66
N ILE A 230 -20.83 -24.59 -32.73
CA ILE A 230 -19.45 -25.11 -32.65
C ILE A 230 -18.52 -24.05 -32.07
N ILE A 231 -18.61 -22.80 -32.52
CA ILE A 231 -17.79 -21.67 -32.02
C ILE A 231 -18.03 -21.43 -30.52
N ASP A 232 -19.29 -21.55 -30.07
CA ASP A 232 -19.63 -21.31 -28.66
C ASP A 232 -19.17 -22.43 -27.72
N ASN A 233 -18.93 -23.63 -28.25
CA ASN A 233 -18.68 -24.84 -27.43
C ASN A 233 -17.26 -25.43 -27.59
N TRP A 234 -16.45 -24.91 -28.52
CA TRP A 234 -15.10 -25.42 -28.82
C TRP A 234 -13.99 -24.47 -28.40
#